data_AF-A0A0B8WS00-F1
#
_entry.id   AF-A0A0B8WS00-F1
#
_cell.length_a   1.000
_cell.length_b   1.000
_cell.length_c   1.000
_cell.angle_alpha   90.00
_cell.angle_beta   90.00
_cell.angle_gamma   90.00
#
_symmetry.space_group_name_H-M   'P 1'
#
loop_
_entity.id
_entity.type
_entity.pdbx_description
1 polymer ?
#
loop_
_entity_poly.entity_id
_entity_poly.type
_entity_poly.pdbx_seq_one_letter_code
_entity_poly.pdbx_strand_id
1 'polypeptide(L)'
;MYSLVLKISFTFLTLTTMAFANEEAPAEHGAAPAAPAKEIKSSEDSYAVVQARVQALEAKVRSAETEIQKLITEKQQTKDSSRVAEIINQMKSLHKDLNANVKEYDQQRALLKYRYPEKGLTEKREYERIEVKSIEEMETQMSLGNTVKKTLQKVRMQYEKPEKNELGTALVEEKKKSPESAPRIVDPIILKK
;
A
#
# COMPACT_ATOMS: atom_id res chain seq x y z
N MET A 1 -38.19 -12.85 -36.31
CA MET A 1 -39.24 -12.01 -35.69
C MET A 1 -39.51 -12.56 -34.30
N TYR A 2 -39.13 -11.83 -33.25
CA TYR A 2 -39.82 -11.68 -31.96
C TYR A 2 -38.92 -10.79 -31.10
N SER A 3 -39.33 -9.53 -30.96
CA SER A 3 -38.65 -8.51 -30.16
C SER A 3 -39.00 -8.71 -28.69
N LEU A 4 -38.00 -8.68 -27.80
CA LEU A 4 -38.25 -8.56 -26.37
C LEU A 4 -37.67 -7.23 -25.89
N VAL A 5 -38.53 -6.21 -25.91
CA VAL A 5 -38.29 -4.87 -25.39
C VAL A 5 -38.40 -4.95 -23.87
N LEU A 6 -37.28 -5.11 -23.17
CA LEU A 6 -37.24 -5.03 -21.72
C LEU A 6 -37.08 -3.55 -21.30
N LYS A 7 -38.18 -3.01 -20.79
CA LYS A 7 -38.38 -1.61 -20.42
C LYS A 7 -37.45 -1.21 -19.27
N ILE A 8 -36.50 -0.33 -19.59
CA ILE A 8 -35.66 0.38 -18.64
C ILE A 8 -36.56 1.40 -17.92
N SER A 9 -36.94 1.12 -16.68
CA SER A 9 -37.59 2.11 -15.81
C SER A 9 -36.52 2.97 -15.16
N PHE A 10 -36.30 4.14 -15.76
CA PHE A 10 -35.47 5.22 -15.25
C PHE A 10 -36.27 5.99 -14.20
N THR A 11 -36.28 5.52 -12.95
CA THR A 11 -36.83 6.29 -11.83
C THR A 11 -35.85 7.39 -11.45
N PHE A 12 -36.14 8.58 -11.97
CA PHE A 12 -35.66 9.88 -11.52
C PHE A 12 -35.75 9.99 -10.00
N LEU A 13 -34.61 9.88 -9.31
CA LEU A 13 -34.50 10.24 -7.89
C LEU A 13 -34.15 11.74 -7.83
N THR A 14 -35.12 12.48 -7.31
CA THR A 14 -35.18 13.93 -7.19
C THR A 14 -34.04 14.50 -6.36
N LEU A 15 -33.35 15.47 -6.97
CA LEU A 15 -32.27 16.29 -6.41
C LEU A 15 -32.88 17.36 -5.49
N THR A 16 -32.74 17.20 -4.16
CA THR A 16 -33.17 18.21 -3.18
C THR A 16 -32.04 19.22 -2.95
N THR A 17 -32.17 20.41 -3.52
CA THR A 17 -31.31 21.57 -3.24
C THR A 17 -31.75 22.26 -1.95
N MET A 18 -30.92 22.24 -0.91
CA MET A 18 -31.06 23.12 0.25
C MET A 18 -30.19 24.36 0.04
N ALA A 19 -30.86 25.50 -0.14
CA ALA A 19 -30.26 26.82 -0.13
C ALA A 19 -30.05 27.26 1.33
N PHE A 20 -28.81 27.52 1.72
CA PHE A 20 -28.51 28.35 2.89
C PHE A 20 -28.07 29.73 2.37
N ALA A 21 -29.01 30.67 2.45
CA ALA A 21 -28.72 32.09 2.45
C ALA A 21 -28.05 32.44 3.78
N ASN A 22 -26.88 33.07 3.73
CA ASN A 22 -26.34 33.79 4.87
C ASN A 22 -25.92 35.18 4.37
N GLU A 23 -26.67 36.17 4.85
CA GLU A 23 -26.55 37.59 4.58
C GLU A 23 -25.48 38.23 5.49
N GLU A 24 -24.96 39.36 5.04
CA GLU A 24 -23.71 40.04 5.42
C GLU A 24 -23.60 40.51 6.88
N ALA A 25 -22.35 40.59 7.37
CA ALA A 25 -21.82 41.82 7.97
C ALA A 25 -20.28 41.84 7.91
N PRO A 26 -19.65 42.96 7.48
CA PRO A 26 -18.20 43.15 7.52
C PRO A 26 -17.77 43.75 8.86
N ALA A 27 -16.73 43.19 9.47
CA ALA A 27 -16.02 43.84 10.57
C ALA A 27 -14.51 43.63 10.40
N GLU A 28 -13.84 44.76 10.21
CA GLU A 28 -12.41 44.93 10.14
C GLU A 28 -11.68 44.52 11.43
N HIS A 29 -10.41 44.15 11.22
CA HIS A 29 -9.26 44.33 12.11
C HIS A 29 -9.14 43.46 13.38
N GLY A 30 -8.20 42.51 13.28
CA GLY A 30 -7.01 42.59 14.14
C GLY A 30 -7.06 41.84 15.46
N ALA A 31 -6.95 40.51 15.42
CA ALA A 31 -6.24 39.74 16.44
C ALA A 31 -5.92 38.36 15.87
N ALA A 32 -4.63 38.06 15.70
CA ALA A 32 -4.18 36.71 15.40
C ALA A 32 -4.61 35.77 16.53
N PRO A 33 -5.48 34.76 16.29
CA PRO A 33 -5.67 33.70 17.25
C PRO A 33 -4.56 32.68 17.01
N ALA A 34 -3.81 32.41 18.07
CA ALA A 34 -2.89 31.28 18.16
C ALA A 34 -3.56 30.02 17.60
N ALA A 35 -2.82 29.31 16.76
CA ALA A 35 -3.24 28.05 16.17
C ALA A 35 -3.81 27.14 17.27
N PRO A 36 -5.09 26.72 17.19
CA PRO A 36 -5.59 25.75 18.12
C PRO A 36 -4.80 24.47 17.89
N ALA A 37 -4.03 24.07 18.90
CA ALA A 37 -3.58 22.71 19.04
C ALA A 37 -4.79 21.81 18.74
N LYS A 38 -4.63 20.91 17.77
CA LYS A 38 -5.63 19.88 17.48
C LYS A 38 -5.81 19.08 18.76
N GLU A 39 -6.76 19.47 19.59
CA GLU A 39 -7.30 18.63 20.64
C GLU A 39 -7.77 17.36 19.96
N ILE A 40 -7.01 16.29 20.17
CA ILE A 40 -7.40 14.94 19.85
C ILE A 40 -8.60 14.67 20.75
N LYS A 41 -9.80 14.97 20.25
CA LYS A 41 -11.04 14.47 20.82
C LYS A 41 -10.93 12.96 20.76
N SER A 42 -10.48 12.36 21.87
CA SER A 42 -10.65 10.95 22.15
C SER A 42 -12.13 10.71 22.45
N SER A 43 -13.00 10.93 21.46
CA SER A 43 -14.18 10.08 21.38
C SER A 43 -13.64 8.68 21.26
N GLU A 44 -14.05 7.78 22.14
CA GLU A 44 -13.73 6.36 22.01
C GLU A 44 -14.24 5.91 20.64
N ASP A 45 -13.37 5.92 19.64
CA ASP A 45 -13.73 5.52 18.29
C ASP A 45 -14.18 4.07 18.39
N SER A 46 -15.47 3.84 18.18
CA SER A 46 -16.03 2.50 18.28
C SER A 46 -15.33 1.59 17.27
N TYR A 47 -15.26 0.30 17.55
CA TYR A 47 -14.61 -0.69 16.67
C TYR A 47 -15.04 -0.53 15.20
N ALA A 48 -16.34 -0.31 14.97
CA ALA A 48 -16.90 -0.08 13.64
C ALA A 48 -16.32 1.16 12.94
N VAL A 49 -16.08 2.25 13.67
CA VAL A 49 -15.48 3.48 13.12
C VAL A 49 -14.03 3.24 12.72
N VAL A 50 -13.25 2.58 13.59
CA VAL A 50 -11.84 2.28 13.29
C VAL A 50 -11.74 1.30 12.12
N GLN A 51 -12.60 0.28 12.07
CA GLN A 51 -12.66 -0.67 10.96
C GLN A 51 -13.03 0.02 9.64
N ALA A 52 -14.03 0.89 9.63
CA ALA A 52 -14.41 1.66 8.45
C ALA A 52 -13.27 2.57 7.97
N ARG A 53 -12.51 3.19 8.89
CA ARG A 53 -11.31 3.98 8.54
C ARG A 53 -10.22 3.11 7.90
N VAL A 54 -9.95 1.92 8.45
CA VAL A 54 -8.98 0.98 7.87
C VAL A 54 -9.38 0.58 6.45
N GLN A 55 -10.65 0.22 6.23
CA GLN A 55 -11.16 -0.11 4.88
C GLN A 55 -11.09 1.08 3.92
N ALA A 56 -11.41 2.29 4.39
CA ALA A 56 -11.30 3.51 3.59
C ALA A 56 -9.84 3.80 3.20
N LEU A 57 -8.89 3.59 4.12
CA LEU A 57 -7.46 3.76 3.86
C LEU A 57 -6.95 2.71 2.86
N GLU A 58 -7.37 1.45 2.99
CA GLU A 58 -7.04 0.39 2.05
C GLU A 58 -7.54 0.72 0.64
N ALA A 59 -8.79 1.18 0.52
CA ALA A 59 -9.35 1.63 -0.76
C ALA A 59 -8.57 2.81 -1.34
N LYS A 60 -8.16 3.77 -0.51
CA LYS A 60 -7.32 4.91 -0.93
C LYS A 60 -5.95 4.44 -1.43
N VAL A 61 -5.28 3.55 -0.71
CA VAL A 61 -3.98 2.99 -1.13
C VAL A 61 -4.11 2.30 -2.48
N ARG A 62 -5.12 1.42 -2.65
CA ARG A 62 -5.38 0.76 -3.94
C ARG A 62 -5.66 1.78 -5.06
N SER A 63 -6.47 2.80 -4.79
CA SER A 63 -6.77 3.83 -5.78
C SER A 63 -5.52 4.60 -6.21
N ALA A 64 -4.67 5.01 -5.27
CA ALA A 64 -3.40 5.69 -5.55
C ALA A 64 -2.43 4.80 -6.34
N GLU A 65 -2.35 3.51 -6.01
CA GLU A 65 -1.56 2.54 -6.79
C GLU A 65 -2.04 2.46 -8.24
N THR A 66 -3.36 2.35 -8.46
CA THR A 66 -3.92 2.30 -9.82
C THR A 66 -3.70 3.60 -10.59
N GLU A 67 -3.70 4.73 -9.91
CA GLU A 67 -3.45 6.04 -10.52
C GLU A 67 -1.97 6.16 -10.94
N ILE A 68 -1.04 5.75 -10.07
CA ILE A 68 0.39 5.71 -10.42
C ILE A 68 0.62 4.77 -11.61
N GLN A 69 -0.05 3.61 -11.66
CA GLN A 69 0.03 2.70 -12.80
C GLN A 69 -0.47 3.34 -14.10
N LYS A 70 -1.57 4.11 -14.05
CA LYS A 70 -2.06 4.86 -15.22
C LYS A 70 -1.05 5.91 -15.67
N LEU A 71 -0.45 6.65 -14.74
CA LEU A 71 0.59 7.64 -15.05
C LEU A 71 1.84 6.99 -15.65
N ILE A 72 2.23 5.79 -15.19
CA ILE A 72 3.32 5.02 -15.81
C ILE A 72 2.99 4.69 -17.27
N THR A 73 1.75 4.26 -17.55
CA THR A 73 1.34 3.98 -18.94
C THR A 73 1.29 5.24 -19.80
N GLU A 74 0.83 6.37 -19.25
CA GLU A 74 0.82 7.66 -19.96
C GLU A 74 2.25 8.13 -20.26
N LYS A 75 3.16 7.99 -19.29
CA LYS A 75 4.60 8.28 -19.45
C LYS A 75 5.23 7.46 -20.58
N GLN A 76 4.88 6.18 -20.70
CA GLN A 76 5.41 5.29 -21.74
C GLN A 76 4.89 5.62 -23.15
N GLN A 77 3.68 6.18 -23.25
CA GLN A 77 3.04 6.51 -24.53
C GLN A 77 3.37 7.92 -25.02
N THR A 78 3.65 8.83 -24.10
CA THR A 78 3.90 10.24 -24.40
C THR A 78 5.31 10.45 -24.95
N LYS A 79 5.44 11.20 -26.04
CA LYS A 79 6.73 11.56 -26.65
C LYS A 79 7.22 12.96 -26.26
N ASP A 80 6.34 13.79 -25.71
CA ASP A 80 6.63 15.17 -25.33
C ASP A 80 7.36 15.23 -23.99
N SER A 81 8.59 15.76 -24.00
CA SER A 81 9.44 15.83 -22.81
C SER A 81 8.84 16.68 -21.67
N SER A 82 8.17 17.79 -22.00
CA SER A 82 7.51 18.64 -20.98
C SER A 82 6.40 17.89 -20.25
N ARG A 83 5.58 17.15 -21.00
CA ARG A 83 4.47 16.38 -20.44
C ARG A 83 4.96 15.21 -19.59
N VAL A 84 6.06 14.57 -19.99
CA VAL A 84 6.73 13.53 -19.19
C VAL A 84 7.20 14.08 -17.84
N ALA A 85 7.76 15.30 -17.80
CA ALA A 85 8.20 15.91 -16.54
C ALA A 85 7.03 16.20 -15.59
N GLU A 86 5.89 16.67 -16.12
CA GLU A 86 4.66 16.85 -15.34
C GLU A 86 4.15 15.53 -14.74
N ILE A 87 4.09 14.47 -15.55
CA ILE A 87 3.67 13.14 -15.11
C ILE A 87 4.59 12.61 -14.00
N ILE A 88 5.91 12.78 -14.15
CA ILE A 88 6.87 12.38 -13.11
C ILE A 88 6.62 13.14 -11.79
N ASN A 89 6.32 14.44 -11.85
CA ASN A 89 6.02 15.22 -10.65
C ASN A 89 4.71 14.78 -9.99
N GLN A 90 3.68 14.49 -10.78
CA GLN A 90 2.42 13.93 -10.29
C GLN A 90 2.63 12.56 -9.62
N MET A 91 3.41 11.67 -10.26
CA MET A 91 3.77 10.37 -9.69
C MET A 91 4.49 10.50 -8.35
N LYS A 92 5.43 11.44 -8.22
CA LYS A 92 6.13 11.72 -6.95
C LYS A 92 5.18 12.21 -5.87
N SER A 93 4.25 13.11 -6.20
CA SER A 93 3.25 13.61 -5.26
C SER A 93 2.35 12.47 -4.76
N LEU A 94 1.79 11.69 -5.68
CA LEU A 94 0.93 10.54 -5.34
C LEU A 94 1.67 9.48 -4.52
N HIS A 95 2.94 9.22 -4.82
CA HIS A 95 3.74 8.27 -4.03
C HIS A 95 4.01 8.75 -2.61
N LYS A 96 4.19 10.06 -2.41
CA LYS A 96 4.29 10.66 -1.07
C LYS A 96 2.99 10.50 -0.30
N ASP A 97 1.85 10.74 -0.95
CA ASP A 97 0.53 10.59 -0.33
C ASP A 97 0.20 9.13 -0.02
N LEU A 98 0.57 8.20 -0.92
CA LEU A 98 0.47 6.76 -0.70
C LEU A 98 1.27 6.34 0.54
N ASN A 99 2.51 6.82 0.68
CA ASN A 99 3.31 6.56 1.88
C ASN A 99 2.66 7.10 3.17
N ALA A 100 2.02 8.27 3.12
CA ALA A 100 1.30 8.81 4.26
C ALA A 100 0.09 7.95 4.62
N ASN A 101 -0.72 7.55 3.62
CA ASN A 101 -1.89 6.70 3.79
C ASN A 101 -1.53 5.32 4.35
N VAL A 102 -0.42 4.71 3.92
CA VAL A 102 0.04 3.41 4.46
C VAL A 102 0.50 3.54 5.91
N LYS A 103 1.19 4.62 6.28
CA LYS A 103 1.55 4.87 7.69
C LYS A 103 0.31 5.04 8.57
N GLU A 104 -0.70 5.76 8.09
CA GLU A 104 -1.96 5.92 8.80
C GLU A 104 -2.72 4.58 8.90
N TYR A 105 -2.72 3.79 7.83
CA TYR A 105 -3.30 2.45 7.82
C TYR A 105 -2.64 1.54 8.87
N ASP A 106 -1.30 1.52 8.93
CA ASP A 106 -0.55 0.73 9.92
C ASP A 106 -0.89 1.17 11.36
N GLN A 107 -1.06 2.47 11.61
CA GLN A 107 -1.46 3.01 12.91
C GLN A 107 -2.89 2.57 13.30
N GLN A 108 -3.87 2.78 12.41
CA GLN A 108 -5.27 2.40 12.68
C GLN A 108 -5.43 0.89 12.85
N ARG A 109 -4.65 0.11 12.09
CA ARG A 109 -4.61 -1.34 12.21
C ARG A 109 -3.97 -1.80 13.51
N ALA A 110 -2.90 -1.13 13.98
CA ALA A 110 -2.33 -1.40 15.30
C ALA A 110 -3.37 -1.13 16.40
N LEU A 111 -4.16 -0.07 16.29
CA LEU A 111 -5.25 0.21 17.23
C LEU A 111 -6.27 -0.94 17.25
N LEU A 112 -6.70 -1.46 16.09
CA LEU A 112 -7.60 -2.62 16.05
C LEU A 112 -6.99 -3.85 16.73
N LYS A 113 -5.71 -4.13 16.46
CA LYS A 113 -4.99 -5.30 17.00
C LYS A 113 -4.88 -5.25 18.53
N TYR A 114 -4.55 -4.10 19.11
CA TYR A 114 -4.25 -3.97 20.54
C TYR A 114 -5.47 -3.57 21.38
N ARG A 115 -6.38 -2.73 20.85
CA ARG A 115 -7.55 -2.23 21.59
C ARG A 115 -8.74 -3.21 21.53
N TYR A 116 -8.87 -3.96 20.44
CA TYR A 116 -10.02 -4.86 20.21
C TYR A 116 -9.59 -6.29 19.83
N PRO A 117 -8.80 -6.98 20.67
CA PRO A 117 -8.30 -8.32 20.34
C PRO A 117 -9.44 -9.33 20.15
N GLU A 118 -10.51 -9.24 20.95
CA GLU A 118 -11.65 -10.16 20.93
C GLU A 118 -12.40 -10.20 19.58
N LYS A 119 -12.48 -9.05 18.90
CA LYS A 119 -13.17 -8.93 17.60
C LYS A 119 -12.38 -9.56 16.46
N GLY A 120 -11.06 -9.68 16.61
CA GLY A 120 -10.20 -10.36 15.64
C GLY A 120 -10.14 -11.88 15.81
N LEU A 121 -10.94 -12.52 16.68
CA LEU A 121 -11.01 -13.99 16.76
C LEU A 121 -12.02 -14.58 15.76
N THR A 122 -12.99 -13.78 15.30
CA THR A 122 -14.06 -14.21 14.39
C THR A 122 -13.66 -14.10 12.92
N GLU A 123 -12.81 -13.13 12.58
CA GLU A 123 -12.12 -13.05 11.29
C GLU A 123 -10.71 -13.64 11.44
N LYS A 124 -10.30 -14.55 10.54
CA LYS A 124 -8.91 -15.03 10.51
C LYS A 124 -7.99 -13.82 10.39
N ARG A 125 -7.13 -13.63 11.39
CA ARG A 125 -6.19 -12.50 11.50
C ARG A 125 -5.12 -12.56 10.42
N GLU A 126 -5.47 -12.25 9.18
CA GLU A 126 -4.48 -12.03 8.11
C GLU A 126 -4.01 -10.59 8.22
N TYR A 127 -3.19 -10.37 9.25
CA TYR A 127 -2.47 -9.12 9.43
C TYR A 127 -1.26 -9.11 8.49
N GLU A 128 -1.51 -8.96 7.19
CA GLU A 128 -0.46 -8.60 6.24
C GLU A 128 -0.20 -7.10 6.30
N ARG A 129 1.09 -6.72 6.33
CA ARG A 129 1.51 -5.33 6.22
C ARG A 129 1.54 -4.99 4.74
N ILE A 130 0.99 -3.84 4.38
CA ILE A 130 1.08 -3.35 3.02
C ILE A 130 2.46 -2.72 2.86
N GLU A 131 3.32 -3.34 2.05
CA GLU A 131 4.62 -2.78 1.71
C GLU A 131 4.49 -1.81 0.54
N VAL A 132 4.97 -0.59 0.73
CA VAL A 132 4.99 0.42 -0.34
C VAL A 132 6.10 0.07 -1.31
N LYS A 133 5.71 -0.29 -2.53
CA LYS A 133 6.64 -0.48 -3.65
C LYS A 133 7.27 0.84 -4.06
N SER A 134 8.52 0.80 -4.50
CA SER A 134 9.15 1.97 -5.10
C SER A 134 8.56 2.26 -6.49
N ILE A 135 8.59 3.52 -6.93
CA ILE A 135 8.12 3.89 -8.27
C ILE A 135 8.88 3.10 -9.35
N GLU A 136 10.19 2.93 -9.19
CA GLU A 136 11.03 2.16 -10.11
C GLU A 136 10.63 0.68 -10.16
N GLU A 137 10.29 0.10 -9.01
CA GLU A 137 9.79 -1.27 -8.94
C GLU A 137 8.42 -1.40 -9.61
N MET A 138 7.52 -0.43 -9.43
CA MET A 138 6.22 -0.38 -10.12
C MET A 138 6.41 -0.29 -11.64
N GLU A 139 7.32 0.56 -12.11
CA GLU A 139 7.67 0.67 -13.54
C GLU A 139 8.25 -0.65 -14.07
N THR A 140 9.15 -1.28 -13.33
CA THR A 140 9.76 -2.56 -13.69
C THR A 140 8.73 -3.70 -13.73
N GLN A 141 7.76 -3.70 -12.81
CA GLN A 141 6.65 -4.66 -12.80
C GLN A 141 5.78 -4.54 -14.06
N MET A 142 5.57 -3.32 -14.56
CA MET A 142 4.78 -3.04 -15.76
C MET A 142 5.57 -3.10 -17.07
N SER A 143 6.91 -3.13 -17.00
CA SER A 143 7.76 -3.17 -18.19
C SER A 143 7.58 -4.46 -18.98
N LEU A 144 7.55 -4.33 -20.32
CA LEU A 144 7.45 -5.44 -21.25
C LEU A 144 8.57 -6.48 -21.02
N GLY A 145 9.78 -6.03 -20.66
CA GLY A 145 10.91 -6.92 -20.40
C GLY A 145 10.65 -7.91 -19.26
N ASN A 146 9.95 -7.47 -18.21
CA ASN A 146 9.60 -8.35 -17.09
C ASN A 146 8.51 -9.36 -17.48
N THR A 147 7.54 -8.94 -18.30
CA THR A 147 6.52 -9.83 -18.86
C THR A 147 7.14 -10.90 -19.74
N VAL A 148 8.08 -10.54 -20.63
CA VAL A 148 8.81 -11.49 -21.47
C VAL A 148 9.60 -12.47 -20.61
N LYS A 149 10.32 -11.99 -19.58
CA LYS A 149 11.09 -12.85 -18.67
C LYS A 149 10.20 -13.86 -17.93
N LYS A 150 9.04 -13.43 -17.42
CA LYS A 150 8.07 -14.30 -16.75
C LYS A 150 7.49 -15.35 -17.71
N THR A 151 7.19 -14.97 -18.94
CA THR A 151 6.71 -15.90 -19.98
C THR A 151 7.79 -16.91 -20.34
N LEU A 152 9.02 -16.47 -20.55
CA LEU A 152 10.17 -17.34 -20.80
C LEU A 152 10.35 -18.34 -19.65
N GLN A 153 10.30 -17.89 -18.39
CA GLN A 153 10.41 -18.76 -17.23
C GLN A 153 9.30 -19.82 -17.16
N LYS A 154 8.05 -19.45 -17.47
CA LYS A 154 6.93 -20.41 -17.56
C LYS A 154 7.15 -21.43 -18.67
N VAL A 155 7.61 -20.99 -19.84
CA VAL A 155 7.93 -21.88 -20.96
C VAL A 155 9.05 -22.85 -20.56
N ARG A 156 10.11 -22.37 -19.91
CA ARG A 156 11.17 -23.22 -19.38
C ARG A 156 10.65 -24.25 -18.39
N MET A 157 9.87 -23.85 -17.40
CA MET A 157 9.27 -24.79 -16.44
C MET A 157 8.39 -25.85 -17.09
N GLN A 158 7.71 -25.52 -18.19
CA GLN A 158 6.78 -26.43 -18.87
C GLN A 158 7.47 -27.34 -19.88
N TYR A 159 8.56 -26.89 -20.51
CA TYR A 159 9.17 -27.55 -21.68
C TYR A 159 10.66 -27.90 -21.51
N GLU A 160 11.39 -27.24 -20.61
CA GLU A 160 12.70 -27.73 -20.17
C GLU A 160 12.44 -28.85 -19.17
N LYS A 161 12.53 -30.10 -19.64
CA LYS A 161 12.73 -31.24 -18.73
C LYS A 161 13.96 -30.91 -17.88
N PRO A 162 13.99 -31.23 -16.57
CA PRO A 162 15.24 -31.22 -15.84
C PRO A 162 16.13 -32.29 -16.47
N GLU A 163 16.93 -31.91 -17.46
CA GLU A 163 18.07 -32.71 -17.81
C GLU A 163 18.89 -32.81 -16.54
N LYS A 164 19.08 -34.05 -16.09
CA LYS A 164 20.00 -34.38 -15.02
C LYS A 164 21.37 -33.82 -15.41
N ASN A 165 21.71 -32.64 -14.94
CA ASN A 165 23.10 -32.24 -14.80
C ASN A 165 23.69 -33.00 -13.59
N GLU A 166 23.84 -34.30 -13.76
CA GLU A 166 24.89 -35.07 -13.09
C GLU A 166 26.20 -34.75 -13.82
N LEU A 167 26.75 -33.55 -13.58
CA LEU A 167 28.13 -33.15 -13.89
C LEU A 167 28.34 -31.73 -13.35
N GLY A 168 28.63 -31.66 -12.05
CA GLY A 168 28.87 -30.42 -11.31
C GLY A 168 29.20 -30.62 -9.83
N THR A 169 29.02 -31.83 -9.30
CA THR A 169 29.54 -32.29 -8.01
C THR A 169 30.79 -33.15 -8.22
N ALA A 170 31.89 -32.52 -8.62
CA ALA A 170 33.23 -33.06 -8.44
C ALA A 170 34.26 -31.94 -8.68
N LEU A 171 34.57 -31.17 -7.63
CA LEU A 171 35.93 -30.83 -7.22
C LEU A 171 35.89 -29.88 -6.01
N VAL A 172 36.70 -30.22 -5.01
CA VAL A 172 37.02 -29.51 -3.78
C VAL A 172 36.07 -29.71 -2.58
N GLU A 173 35.98 -30.96 -2.12
CA GLU A 173 36.18 -31.23 -0.69
C GLU A 173 37.60 -31.78 -0.49
N GLU A 174 38.50 -30.97 0.07
CA GLU A 174 39.61 -31.52 0.86
C GLU A 174 39.67 -30.81 2.22
N LYS A 175 39.59 -31.66 3.24
CA LYS A 175 39.80 -31.41 4.66
C LYS A 175 41.03 -30.54 4.95
N LYS A 176 40.84 -29.47 5.71
CA LYS A 176 41.79 -29.12 6.79
C LYS A 176 41.06 -29.06 8.13
N LYS A 177 41.69 -29.74 9.09
CA LYS A 177 41.29 -29.97 10.49
C LYS A 177 40.84 -28.69 11.21
N SER A 178 39.86 -28.84 12.09
CA SER A 178 39.50 -27.92 13.18
C SER A 178 40.70 -27.65 14.12
N PRO A 179 40.65 -26.54 14.87
CA PRO A 179 40.23 -26.68 16.26
C PRO A 179 39.20 -25.61 16.70
N GLU A 180 38.18 -26.09 17.41
CA GLU A 180 37.74 -25.59 18.71
C GLU A 180 38.02 -24.12 19.06
N SER A 181 36.99 -23.27 19.07
CA SER A 181 36.62 -22.48 20.26
C SER A 181 35.28 -21.77 20.05
N ALA A 182 34.29 -22.13 20.87
CA ALA A 182 33.07 -21.36 21.04
C ALA A 182 33.38 -20.10 21.87
N PRO A 183 32.84 -18.91 21.54
CA PRO A 183 32.69 -17.87 22.55
C PRO A 183 31.54 -18.26 23.49
N ARG A 184 31.91 -18.64 24.71
CA ARG A 184 30.99 -18.92 25.82
C ARG A 184 30.13 -17.69 26.09
N ILE A 185 28.83 -17.92 26.24
CA ILE A 185 27.89 -16.99 26.86
C ILE A 185 28.44 -16.70 28.27
N VAL A 186 28.71 -15.44 28.56
CA VAL A 186 29.26 -14.98 29.84
C VAL A 186 28.15 -15.03 30.89
N ASP A 187 28.37 -15.76 31.98
CA ASP A 187 27.47 -15.79 33.14
C ASP A 187 27.43 -14.40 33.82
N PRO A 188 26.27 -13.94 34.32
CA PRO A 188 26.17 -12.66 35.00
C PRO A 188 26.90 -12.69 36.35
N ILE A 189 27.76 -11.71 36.58
CA ILE A 189 28.43 -11.46 37.85
C ILE A 189 27.38 -11.04 38.89
N ILE A 190 27.07 -11.93 39.84
CA ILE A 190 26.30 -11.60 41.04
C ILE A 190 27.24 -10.89 42.01
N LEU A 191 27.08 -9.57 42.14
CA LEU A 191 27.67 -8.78 43.21
C LEU A 191 27.03 -9.22 44.55
N LYS A 192 27.82 -9.88 45.41
CA LYS A 192 27.43 -10.06 46.81
C LYS A 192 27.58 -8.72 47.53
N LYS A 193 26.50 -8.33 48.21
CA LYS A 193 26.45 -7.19 49.14
C LYS A 193 27.38 -7.40 50.32
#